data_AF-A0A8E2F4D0-F1
#
_entry.id   AF-A0A8E2F4D0-F1
#
_cell.length_a   1.000
_cell.length_b   1.000
_cell.length_c   1.000
_cell.angle_alpha   90.00
_cell.angle_beta   90.00
_cell.angle_gamma   90.00
#
_symmetry.space_group_name_H-M   'P 1'
#
loop_
_entity.id
_entity.type
_entity.pdbx_description
1 polymer ?
#
loop_
_entity_poly.entity_id
_entity_poly.type
_entity_poly.pdbx_seq_one_letter_code
_entity_poly.pdbx_strand_id
1 'polypeptide(L)'
;MLFAHHTQPFQGSTNDLPYDPYREYEKLSLRRDVRHSASAKTRNTLELQPDLIQKDLALFADVSSTYKPSVDWLDGSRPSHPFFDNYLRIQSIVADIKDGLLKYALEACHQLLESLPPNSSPDHSLLYTSLATRPELWEAVLLAQHYGVIYLVSRLEARDKYHPIMVAHPDEADAVDYFLRTHDAAGIRAINYAVYKYITHGGLQVDYATAFVPPNAISSLGERHVVVREADFTRSVESVLAERTPLWDLHDFAHLSCATLCPPLFGNKYQTHLTPLPKQLTALVRSPGMRLAKGPKLSDGIVFSELLTAMFTDEIECGVQHTYASLTSKLAGDLADYLLARRGLRHLSTGTVLMLPAPITTTQLAILVQNKSYELPASEIEQRVFTRGGPVGSRHDILLPLTARQRVKYLAESKNWLYFEVRNTIKHRAHKEAYRIVCEELMERIGKEEQEGRELLEKVRRNILYEDWREGKRVNLWDLFA
;
A
#
# COMPACT_ATOMS: atom_id res chain seq x y z
N MET A 1 -20.02 -14.38 45.59
CA MET A 1 -19.68 -15.63 46.31
C MET A 1 -18.79 -16.43 45.38
N LEU A 2 -17.46 -16.36 45.58
CA LEU A 2 -16.63 -17.30 46.36
C LEU A 2 -16.35 -18.59 45.56
N PHE A 3 -15.20 -18.64 44.87
CA PHE A 3 -13.86 -19.18 45.27
C PHE A 3 -13.78 -20.71 45.02
N ALA A 4 -12.99 -21.18 44.03
CA ALA A 4 -11.57 -21.60 44.11
C ALA A 4 -11.44 -23.14 44.32
N HIS A 5 -10.38 -23.89 44.01
CA HIS A 5 -8.93 -23.65 44.03
C HIS A 5 -8.16 -24.77 43.27
N HIS A 6 -7.01 -24.38 42.69
CA HIS A 6 -5.66 -25.01 42.65
C HIS A 6 -5.38 -26.50 42.36
N THR A 7 -4.33 -26.75 41.54
CA THR A 7 -2.91 -26.97 42.01
C THR A 7 -1.88 -26.93 40.86
N GLN A 8 -0.77 -26.19 41.06
CA GLN A 8 0.61 -26.44 40.55
C GLN A 8 1.42 -27.12 41.72
N PRO A 9 2.80 -27.25 41.81
CA PRO A 9 3.94 -26.69 41.04
C PRO A 9 5.28 -27.53 41.01
N PHE A 10 6.40 -26.85 40.65
CA PHE A 10 7.86 -27.11 40.90
C PHE A 10 8.68 -27.91 39.86
N GLN A 11 9.97 -27.64 39.56
CA GLN A 11 10.94 -26.52 39.67
C GLN A 11 12.29 -27.02 39.08
N GLY A 12 13.15 -26.13 38.58
CA GLY A 12 14.57 -26.42 38.29
C GLY A 12 15.34 -25.20 37.78
N SER A 13 16.28 -24.69 38.59
CA SER A 13 17.06 -23.44 38.48
C SER A 13 18.46 -23.68 37.86
N THR A 14 18.98 -22.81 36.98
CA THR A 14 19.92 -21.65 37.15
C THR A 14 21.40 -21.90 36.82
N ASN A 15 21.99 -20.91 36.13
CA ASN A 15 23.40 -20.49 35.99
C ASN A 15 24.23 -21.08 34.83
N ASP A 16 24.53 -20.30 33.79
CA ASP A 16 25.69 -19.37 33.70
C ASP A 16 25.60 -18.44 32.46
N LEU A 17 26.06 -17.19 32.61
CA LEU A 17 26.11 -16.08 31.62
C LEU A 17 27.45 -16.11 30.82
N PRO A 18 27.75 -15.12 29.93
CA PRO A 18 27.06 -14.67 28.71
C PRO A 18 28.02 -14.69 27.49
N TYR A 19 27.55 -14.74 26.23
CA TYR A 19 28.44 -14.56 25.07
C TYR A 19 27.87 -13.69 23.94
N ASP A 20 28.50 -12.52 23.85
CA ASP A 20 28.72 -11.53 22.78
C ASP A 20 28.07 -11.72 21.38
N PRO A 21 27.18 -10.81 20.94
CA PRO A 21 26.48 -10.87 19.66
C PRO A 21 27.24 -10.28 18.44
N TYR A 22 28.55 -9.98 18.55
CA TYR A 22 29.32 -9.34 17.46
C TYR A 22 30.47 -10.17 16.86
N ARG A 23 30.51 -11.48 17.07
CA ARG A 23 31.62 -12.34 16.59
C ARG A 23 31.14 -13.51 15.74
N GLU A 24 30.95 -13.24 14.44
CA GLU A 24 31.12 -14.16 13.28
C GLU A 24 30.36 -13.66 12.02
N TYR A 25 30.12 -12.34 11.89
CA TYR A 25 29.74 -11.71 10.61
C TYR A 25 30.96 -11.38 9.71
N GLU A 26 32.11 -12.02 9.96
CA GLU A 26 33.41 -11.69 9.33
C GLU A 26 34.11 -12.89 8.66
N LYS A 27 33.36 -13.90 8.17
CA LYS A 27 33.95 -15.09 7.51
C LYS A 27 33.21 -15.63 6.28
N LEU A 28 32.47 -14.82 5.52
CA LEU A 28 31.97 -15.22 4.19
C LEU A 28 32.25 -14.24 3.04
N SER A 29 33.11 -13.25 3.25
CA SER A 29 33.71 -12.48 2.16
C SER A 29 35.16 -12.91 1.94
N LEU A 30 35.39 -14.01 1.20
CA LEU A 30 36.67 -14.24 0.52
C LEU A 30 36.57 -15.46 -0.41
N ARG A 31 36.74 -15.16 -1.71
CA ARG A 31 37.27 -15.98 -2.82
C ARG A 31 36.32 -16.13 -3.99
N ARG A 32 36.46 -15.23 -4.96
CA ARG A 32 36.82 -15.59 -6.34
C ARG A 32 37.43 -14.38 -7.04
N ASP A 33 38.77 -14.37 -7.06
CA ASP A 33 39.57 -13.67 -8.04
C ASP A 33 39.30 -14.25 -9.43
N VAL A 34 38.89 -13.41 -10.39
CA VAL A 34 39.40 -13.50 -11.76
C VAL A 34 39.78 -12.09 -12.18
N ARG A 35 41.09 -11.88 -12.30
CA ARG A 35 41.70 -10.70 -12.91
C ARG A 35 41.47 -10.76 -14.42
N HIS A 36 41.03 -9.66 -15.03
CA HIS A 36 41.79 -9.04 -16.11
C HIS A 36 41.53 -7.53 -16.13
N SER A 37 42.67 -6.83 -16.17
CA SER A 37 42.87 -5.38 -16.18
C SER A 37 42.54 -4.77 -17.54
N ALA A 38 41.89 -3.60 -17.57
CA ALA A 38 42.42 -2.41 -18.23
C ALA A 38 41.64 -1.14 -17.86
N SER A 39 42.34 -0.29 -17.11
CA SER A 39 42.26 1.17 -17.06
C SER A 39 41.36 1.89 -18.09
N ALA A 40 40.35 2.62 -17.61
CA ALA A 40 40.03 3.95 -18.09
C ALA A 40 39.35 4.77 -16.98
N LYS A 41 40.04 5.82 -16.53
CA LYS A 41 39.45 6.91 -15.76
C LYS A 41 38.33 7.53 -16.59
N THR A 42 37.11 7.50 -16.10
CA THR A 42 36.10 8.47 -16.51
C THR A 42 35.23 8.80 -15.31
N ARG A 43 35.63 9.86 -14.59
CA ARG A 43 34.69 10.74 -13.92
C ARG A 43 33.74 11.24 -15.01
N ASN A 44 32.48 10.86 -14.93
CA ASN A 44 31.35 11.60 -15.48
C ASN A 44 30.13 11.22 -14.65
N THR A 45 30.07 11.79 -13.45
CA THR A 45 28.81 12.18 -12.83
C THR A 45 28.16 13.18 -13.79
N LEU A 46 27.37 12.66 -14.74
CA LEU A 46 26.34 13.48 -15.38
C LEU A 46 25.28 13.71 -14.29
N GLU A 47 25.49 14.79 -13.54
CA GLU A 47 24.42 15.52 -12.90
C GLU A 47 23.39 15.83 -14.00
N LEU A 48 22.36 14.98 -14.08
CA LEU A 48 21.14 15.32 -14.80
C LEU A 48 20.54 16.51 -14.07
N GLN A 49 20.66 17.67 -14.71
CA GLN A 49 20.02 18.91 -14.29
C GLN A 49 18.54 18.65 -13.97
N PRO A 50 18.04 19.06 -12.79
CA PRO A 50 16.64 18.93 -12.44
C PRO A 50 15.84 20.08 -13.06
N ASP A 51 15.80 20.16 -14.38
CA ASP A 51 15.04 21.20 -15.06
C ASP A 51 13.60 20.74 -15.35
N LEU A 52 12.68 21.53 -14.81
CA LEU A 52 11.22 21.50 -14.91
C LEU A 52 10.50 20.36 -14.17
N ILE A 53 10.53 20.43 -12.84
CA ILE A 53 9.36 20.00 -12.05
C ILE A 53 8.21 20.88 -12.51
N GLN A 54 7.27 20.30 -13.25
CA GLN A 54 6.02 20.94 -13.63
C GLN A 54 5.17 21.06 -12.35
N LYS A 55 5.51 22.04 -11.49
CA LYS A 55 4.85 22.27 -10.18
C LYS A 55 3.34 22.54 -10.28
N ASP A 56 2.84 22.70 -11.50
CA ASP A 56 1.48 23.10 -11.82
C ASP A 56 0.78 22.13 -12.80
N LEU A 57 1.04 20.82 -12.71
CA LEU A 57 0.28 19.85 -13.50
C LEU A 57 -1.20 19.89 -13.07
N ALA A 58 -2.07 20.25 -14.01
CA ALA A 58 -3.52 20.24 -13.80
C ALA A 58 -4.01 18.82 -13.48
N LEU A 59 -5.04 18.70 -12.65
CA LEU A 59 -5.62 17.40 -12.33
C LEU A 59 -6.05 16.66 -13.61
N PHE A 60 -5.70 15.38 -13.70
CA PHE A 60 -6.02 14.50 -14.83
C PHE A 60 -5.40 14.91 -16.17
N ALA A 61 -4.53 15.92 -16.20
CA ALA A 61 -3.78 16.26 -17.41
C ALA A 61 -2.73 15.17 -17.71
N ASP A 62 -2.44 14.99 -19.00
CA ASP A 62 -1.36 14.12 -19.42
C ASP A 62 -0.01 14.72 -19.03
N VAL A 63 0.90 13.86 -18.55
CA VAL A 63 2.31 14.21 -18.40
C VAL A 63 3.02 14.30 -19.75
N SER A 64 4.27 14.77 -19.73
CA SER A 64 5.14 14.91 -20.89
C SER A 64 5.08 13.71 -21.85
N SER A 65 5.20 13.99 -23.15
CA SER A 65 5.27 12.95 -24.19
C SER A 65 6.41 11.95 -23.95
N THR A 66 7.47 12.37 -23.25
CA THR A 66 8.65 11.58 -22.87
C THR A 66 8.46 10.68 -21.63
N TYR A 67 7.26 10.66 -21.03
CA TYR A 67 6.95 9.89 -19.82
C TYR A 67 7.29 8.40 -19.94
N LYS A 68 8.09 7.92 -18.99
CA LYS A 68 8.48 6.53 -18.83
C LYS A 68 7.95 5.98 -17.49
N PRO A 69 6.93 5.11 -17.47
CA PRO A 69 6.36 4.50 -16.27
C PRO A 69 7.38 3.78 -15.41
N SER A 70 8.49 3.35 -16.00
CA SER A 70 9.58 2.69 -15.31
C SER A 70 10.32 3.62 -14.37
N VAL A 71 10.38 4.93 -14.63
CA VAL A 71 11.19 5.89 -13.86
C VAL A 71 10.39 7.10 -13.37
N ASP A 72 9.41 7.55 -14.13
CA ASP A 72 8.67 8.78 -13.88
C ASP A 72 7.38 8.52 -13.10
N TRP A 73 6.98 9.52 -12.30
CA TRP A 73 5.69 9.55 -11.64
C TRP A 73 4.73 10.42 -12.45
N LEU A 74 3.47 10.02 -12.50
CA LEU A 74 2.43 10.61 -13.37
C LEU A 74 1.88 11.94 -12.87
N ASP A 75 2.24 12.36 -11.67
CA ASP A 75 1.97 13.71 -11.17
C ASP A 75 3.13 14.68 -11.53
N GLY A 76 4.14 14.20 -12.28
CA GLY A 76 5.33 14.97 -12.66
C GLY A 76 6.29 15.23 -11.50
N SER A 77 6.04 14.69 -10.31
CA SER A 77 6.90 14.89 -9.14
C SER A 77 7.82 13.69 -8.89
N ARG A 78 8.82 13.86 -8.02
CA ARG A 78 9.53 12.71 -7.44
C ARG A 78 9.16 12.67 -5.96
N PRO A 79 8.53 11.59 -5.48
CA PRO A 79 8.33 11.36 -4.06
C PRO A 79 9.58 11.63 -3.25
N SER A 80 9.43 12.31 -2.11
CA SER A 80 10.54 12.55 -1.18
C SER A 80 10.85 11.34 -0.30
N HIS A 81 10.17 10.22 -0.54
CA HIS A 81 10.35 8.97 0.19
C HIS A 81 11.73 8.36 -0.11
N PRO A 82 12.50 7.99 0.93
CA PRO A 82 13.75 7.26 0.77
C PRO A 82 13.62 6.04 -0.17
N PHE A 83 14.58 5.90 -1.09
CA PHE A 83 14.67 4.84 -2.10
C PHE A 83 13.63 4.84 -3.22
N PHE A 84 12.70 5.80 -3.29
CA PHE A 84 11.71 5.88 -4.37
C PHE A 84 12.29 6.33 -5.73
N ASP A 85 13.55 6.77 -5.72
CA ASP A 85 14.38 7.02 -6.89
C ASP A 85 15.04 5.74 -7.45
N ASN A 86 15.16 4.68 -6.64
CA ASN A 86 15.71 3.38 -7.07
C ASN A 86 14.64 2.51 -7.74
N TYR A 87 14.22 2.94 -8.91
CA TYR A 87 13.14 2.29 -9.67
C TYR A 87 13.44 0.83 -10.05
N LEU A 88 14.70 0.49 -10.34
CA LEU A 88 15.09 -0.89 -10.68
C LEU A 88 14.85 -1.83 -9.49
N ARG A 89 15.21 -1.40 -8.28
CA ARG A 89 14.97 -2.19 -7.07
C ARG A 89 13.49 -2.34 -6.79
N ILE A 90 12.70 -1.27 -6.94
CA ILE A 90 11.24 -1.33 -6.79
C ILE A 90 10.64 -2.31 -7.79
N GLN A 91 11.03 -2.24 -9.06
CA GLN A 91 10.54 -3.15 -10.10
C GLN A 91 10.88 -4.60 -9.78
N SER A 92 12.10 -4.89 -9.33
CA SER A 92 12.50 -6.24 -8.92
C SER A 92 11.62 -6.77 -7.79
N ILE A 93 11.42 -5.98 -6.73
CA ILE A 93 10.59 -6.38 -5.58
C ILE A 93 9.14 -6.65 -6.02
N VAL A 94 8.58 -5.76 -6.84
CA VAL A 94 7.20 -5.91 -7.34
C VAL A 94 7.07 -7.14 -8.24
N ALA A 95 8.03 -7.37 -9.13
CA ALA A 95 8.04 -8.55 -9.99
C ALA A 95 8.10 -9.83 -9.15
N ASP A 96 9.00 -9.92 -8.17
CA ASP A 96 9.13 -11.11 -7.31
C ASP A 96 7.82 -11.44 -6.56
N ILE A 97 7.15 -10.42 -6.01
CA ILE A 97 5.86 -10.60 -5.33
C ILE A 97 4.78 -11.07 -6.31
N LYS A 98 4.70 -10.44 -7.48
CA LYS A 98 3.67 -10.76 -8.47
C LYS A 98 3.87 -12.10 -9.13
N ASP A 99 5.09 -12.47 -9.48
CA ASP A 99 5.41 -13.77 -10.05
C ASP A 99 5.02 -14.89 -9.07
N GLY A 100 5.24 -14.67 -7.77
CA GLY A 100 4.76 -15.54 -6.70
C GLY A 100 3.24 -15.69 -6.66
N LEU A 101 2.50 -14.58 -6.80
CA LEU A 101 1.03 -14.60 -6.86
C LEU A 101 0.52 -15.27 -8.15
N LEU A 102 1.10 -14.92 -9.30
CA LEU A 102 0.67 -15.38 -10.62
C LEU A 102 0.86 -16.88 -10.79
N LYS A 103 1.96 -17.42 -10.27
CA LYS A 103 2.16 -18.87 -10.21
C LYS A 103 0.94 -19.59 -9.62
N TYR A 104 0.45 -19.14 -8.47
CA TYR A 104 -0.69 -19.74 -7.80
C TYR A 104 -2.03 -19.36 -8.45
N ALA A 105 -2.14 -18.17 -9.06
CA ALA A 105 -3.33 -17.79 -9.82
C ALA A 105 -3.54 -18.69 -11.04
N LEU A 106 -2.47 -19.00 -11.79
CA LEU A 106 -2.52 -19.93 -12.93
C LEU A 106 -2.84 -21.35 -12.49
N GLU A 107 -2.30 -21.79 -11.35
CA GLU A 107 -2.66 -23.08 -10.73
C GLU A 107 -4.16 -23.14 -10.41
N ALA A 108 -4.74 -22.08 -9.84
CA ALA A 108 -6.18 -22.00 -9.62
C ALA A 108 -6.98 -22.02 -10.92
N CYS A 109 -6.55 -21.28 -11.95
CA CYS A 109 -7.20 -21.31 -13.25
C CYS A 109 -7.24 -22.72 -13.84
N HIS A 110 -6.17 -23.49 -13.70
CA HIS A 110 -6.13 -24.89 -14.13
C HIS A 110 -7.19 -25.72 -13.39
N GLN A 111 -7.24 -25.65 -12.07
CA GLN A 111 -8.22 -26.39 -11.25
C GLN A 111 -9.66 -26.00 -11.57
N LEU A 112 -9.90 -24.69 -11.81
CA LEU A 112 -11.22 -24.18 -12.16
C LEU A 112 -11.67 -24.68 -13.54
N LEU A 113 -10.76 -24.71 -14.52
CA LEU A 113 -11.04 -25.31 -15.83
C LEU A 113 -11.31 -26.81 -15.74
N GLU A 114 -10.56 -27.56 -14.91
CA GLU A 114 -10.76 -29.00 -14.68
C GLU A 114 -12.11 -29.33 -14.06
N SER A 115 -12.66 -28.41 -13.27
CA SER A 115 -13.98 -28.57 -12.69
C SER A 115 -15.14 -28.31 -13.68
N LEU A 116 -14.85 -27.74 -14.85
CA LEU A 116 -15.90 -27.47 -15.85
C LEU A 116 -16.34 -28.75 -16.56
N PRO A 117 -17.65 -28.96 -16.76
CA PRO A 117 -18.14 -30.03 -17.63
C PRO A 117 -17.58 -29.87 -19.06
N PRO A 118 -17.21 -30.97 -19.76
CA PRO A 118 -16.63 -30.91 -21.12
C PRO A 118 -17.44 -30.15 -22.19
N ASN A 119 -18.73 -29.87 -21.92
CA ASN A 119 -19.65 -29.17 -22.82
C ASN A 119 -20.15 -27.82 -22.26
N SER A 120 -19.59 -27.31 -21.15
CA SER A 120 -20.10 -26.09 -20.52
C SER A 120 -19.60 -24.80 -21.17
N SER A 121 -18.59 -24.87 -22.04
CA SER A 121 -18.10 -23.74 -22.82
C SER A 121 -17.65 -24.20 -24.21
N PRO A 122 -18.06 -23.52 -25.30
CA PRO A 122 -17.59 -23.83 -26.65
C PRO A 122 -16.06 -23.68 -26.79
N ASP A 123 -15.41 -22.93 -25.90
CA ASP A 123 -13.98 -22.62 -25.95
C ASP A 123 -13.13 -23.48 -25.00
N HIS A 124 -13.70 -24.52 -24.37
CA HIS A 124 -13.01 -25.26 -23.32
C HIS A 124 -11.66 -25.87 -23.76
N SER A 125 -11.60 -26.49 -24.95
CA SER A 125 -10.34 -27.03 -25.50
C SER A 125 -9.33 -25.94 -25.86
N LEU A 126 -9.82 -24.77 -26.29
CA LEU A 126 -8.98 -23.59 -26.57
C LEU A 126 -8.37 -23.06 -25.28
N LEU A 127 -9.17 -22.91 -24.22
CA LEU A 127 -8.72 -22.41 -22.91
C LEU A 127 -7.64 -23.33 -22.31
N TYR A 128 -7.84 -24.64 -22.34
CA TYR A 128 -6.83 -25.60 -21.88
C TYR A 128 -5.51 -25.52 -22.64
N THR A 129 -5.60 -25.51 -23.97
CA THR A 129 -4.41 -25.44 -24.83
C THR A 129 -3.70 -24.11 -24.59
N SER A 130 -4.44 -23.02 -24.50
CA SER A 130 -3.91 -21.68 -24.26
C SER A 130 -3.22 -21.58 -22.89
N LEU A 131 -3.82 -22.11 -21.82
CA LEU A 131 -3.21 -22.09 -20.48
C LEU A 131 -1.86 -22.83 -20.44
N ALA A 132 -1.76 -23.95 -21.16
CA ALA A 132 -0.53 -24.74 -21.21
C ALA A 132 0.56 -24.14 -22.11
N THR A 133 0.18 -23.46 -23.20
CA THR A 133 1.11 -22.98 -24.24
C THR A 133 1.42 -21.49 -24.17
N ARG A 134 0.57 -20.69 -23.52
CA ARG A 134 0.68 -19.22 -23.41
C ARG A 134 0.28 -18.73 -22.00
N PRO A 135 0.92 -19.19 -20.92
CA PRO A 135 0.62 -18.73 -19.58
C PRO A 135 0.73 -17.21 -19.41
N GLU A 136 1.60 -16.54 -20.16
CA GLU A 136 1.78 -15.08 -20.16
C GLU A 136 0.54 -14.32 -20.64
N LEU A 137 -0.28 -14.91 -21.52
CA LEU A 137 -1.56 -14.34 -21.92
C LEU A 137 -2.57 -14.43 -20.77
N TRP A 138 -2.57 -15.56 -20.05
CA TRP A 138 -3.42 -15.75 -18.87
C TRP A 138 -3.03 -14.82 -17.73
N GLU A 139 -1.74 -14.64 -17.47
CA GLU A 139 -1.22 -13.63 -16.53
C GLU A 139 -1.75 -12.24 -16.87
N ALA A 140 -1.64 -11.85 -18.14
CA ALA A 140 -2.09 -10.55 -18.63
C ALA A 140 -3.58 -10.33 -18.36
N VAL A 141 -4.42 -11.31 -18.69
CA VAL A 141 -5.88 -11.22 -18.51
C VAL A 141 -6.27 -11.29 -17.04
N LEU A 142 -5.60 -12.11 -16.22
CA LEU A 142 -5.82 -12.22 -14.77
C LEU A 142 -5.49 -10.92 -14.06
N LEU A 143 -4.33 -10.32 -14.34
CA LEU A 143 -3.93 -9.06 -13.70
C LEU A 143 -4.84 -7.89 -14.08
N ALA A 144 -5.49 -7.96 -15.24
CA ALA A 144 -6.46 -6.99 -15.70
C ALA A 144 -7.89 -7.21 -15.15
N GLN A 145 -8.12 -8.26 -14.35
CA GLN A 145 -9.40 -8.45 -13.65
C GLN A 145 -9.57 -7.42 -12.55
N HIS A 146 -10.82 -7.00 -12.35
CA HIS A 146 -11.19 -6.11 -11.25
C HIS A 146 -11.36 -6.93 -9.97
N TYR A 147 -10.58 -6.61 -8.94
CA TYR A 147 -10.64 -7.27 -7.63
C TYR A 147 -10.86 -6.22 -6.54
N GLY A 148 -12.11 -6.10 -6.09
CA GLY A 148 -12.52 -5.11 -5.09
C GLY A 148 -12.46 -3.69 -5.64
N VAL A 149 -11.30 -3.05 -5.52
CA VAL A 149 -11.00 -1.71 -6.06
C VAL A 149 -9.64 -1.65 -6.77
N ILE A 150 -9.02 -2.80 -7.04
CA ILE A 150 -7.66 -2.90 -7.60
C ILE A 150 -7.69 -3.74 -8.87
N TYR A 151 -6.90 -3.33 -9.86
CA TYR A 151 -6.45 -4.15 -10.97
C TYR A 151 -4.97 -4.43 -10.74
N LEU A 152 -4.56 -5.68 -10.62
CA LEU A 152 -3.17 -6.01 -10.28
C LEU A 152 -2.17 -5.53 -11.35
N VAL A 153 -2.60 -5.31 -12.59
CA VAL A 153 -1.73 -4.78 -13.67
C VAL A 153 -1.35 -3.32 -13.41
N SER A 154 -0.06 -2.99 -13.53
CA SER A 154 0.45 -1.61 -13.54
C SER A 154 0.59 -1.10 -14.98
N ARG A 155 0.71 0.23 -15.15
CA ARG A 155 0.95 0.83 -16.48
C ARG A 155 2.26 0.37 -17.12
N LEU A 156 3.29 0.14 -16.31
CA LEU A 156 4.58 -0.37 -16.78
C LEU A 156 4.43 -1.75 -17.41
N GLU A 157 3.80 -2.68 -16.70
CA GLU A 157 3.62 -4.04 -17.21
C GLU A 157 2.65 -4.09 -18.40
N ALA A 158 1.58 -3.29 -18.35
CA ALA A 158 0.67 -3.15 -19.47
C ALA A 158 1.42 -2.73 -20.74
N ARG A 159 2.29 -1.73 -20.64
CA ARG A 159 3.07 -1.20 -21.75
C ARG A 159 4.14 -2.15 -22.25
N ASP A 160 4.98 -2.65 -21.34
CA ASP A 160 6.24 -3.29 -21.69
C ASP A 160 6.10 -4.82 -21.85
N LYS A 161 5.10 -5.44 -21.21
CA LYS A 161 4.91 -6.90 -21.21
C LYS A 161 3.60 -7.32 -21.87
N TYR A 162 2.46 -6.80 -21.41
CA TYR A 162 1.16 -7.46 -21.66
C TYR A 162 0.41 -6.96 -22.89
N HIS A 163 0.51 -5.67 -23.25
CA HIS A 163 -0.18 -5.15 -24.44
C HIS A 163 0.28 -5.82 -25.75
N PRO A 164 1.59 -6.04 -26.02
CA PRO A 164 2.03 -6.74 -27.22
C PRO A 164 1.43 -8.16 -27.35
N ILE A 165 1.38 -8.91 -26.25
CA ILE A 165 0.87 -10.29 -26.22
C ILE A 165 -0.64 -10.31 -26.51
N MET A 166 -1.41 -9.41 -25.89
CA MET A 166 -2.86 -9.31 -26.10
C MET A 166 -3.23 -8.83 -27.52
N VAL A 167 -2.35 -8.08 -28.18
CA VAL A 167 -2.52 -7.69 -29.60
C VAL A 167 -2.21 -8.87 -30.53
N ALA A 168 -1.22 -9.70 -30.20
CA ALA A 168 -0.85 -10.87 -30.99
C ALA A 168 -1.90 -11.99 -30.93
N HIS A 169 -2.67 -12.08 -29.83
CA HIS A 169 -3.63 -13.16 -29.58
C HIS A 169 -5.01 -12.64 -29.10
N PRO A 170 -5.73 -11.82 -29.89
CA PRO A 170 -6.94 -11.14 -29.42
C PRO A 170 -8.10 -12.09 -29.11
N ASP A 171 -8.35 -13.10 -29.95
CA ASP A 171 -9.48 -14.03 -29.76
C ASP A 171 -9.29 -14.90 -28.51
N GLU A 172 -8.06 -15.35 -28.26
CA GLU A 172 -7.72 -16.07 -27.03
C GLU A 172 -7.81 -15.17 -25.81
N ALA A 173 -7.34 -13.92 -25.89
CA ALA A 173 -7.47 -12.97 -24.79
C ALA A 173 -8.94 -12.76 -24.40
N ASP A 174 -9.81 -12.59 -25.39
CA ASP A 174 -11.23 -12.35 -25.19
C ASP A 174 -11.93 -13.64 -24.67
N ALA A 175 -11.52 -14.83 -25.11
CA ALA A 175 -12.00 -16.10 -24.56
C ALA A 175 -11.60 -16.31 -23.09
N VAL A 176 -10.34 -16.00 -22.73
CA VAL A 176 -9.85 -16.08 -21.35
C VAL A 176 -10.56 -15.05 -20.47
N ASP A 177 -10.75 -13.81 -20.93
CA ASP A 177 -11.47 -12.77 -20.19
C ASP A 177 -12.94 -13.17 -19.97
N TYR A 178 -13.58 -13.73 -21.01
CA TYR A 178 -14.92 -14.28 -20.89
C TYR A 178 -14.99 -15.37 -19.82
N PHE A 179 -14.07 -16.34 -19.84
CA PHE A 179 -13.98 -17.37 -18.82
C PHE A 179 -13.87 -16.77 -17.41
N LEU A 180 -12.87 -15.91 -17.18
CA LEU A 180 -12.59 -15.36 -15.86
C LEU A 180 -13.73 -14.49 -15.30
N ARG A 181 -14.46 -13.77 -16.15
CA ARG A 181 -15.58 -12.90 -15.73
C ARG A 181 -16.90 -13.65 -15.55
N THR A 182 -17.22 -14.58 -16.46
CA THR A 182 -18.59 -15.13 -16.57
C THR A 182 -18.74 -16.50 -15.94
N HIS A 183 -17.65 -17.26 -15.76
CA HIS A 183 -17.71 -18.58 -15.15
C HIS A 183 -17.53 -18.45 -13.64
N ASP A 184 -18.64 -18.13 -12.98
CA ASP A 184 -18.73 -18.13 -11.52
C ASP A 184 -17.65 -17.27 -10.83
N ALA A 185 -17.34 -16.11 -11.41
CA ALA A 185 -16.28 -15.21 -10.95
C ALA A 185 -14.89 -15.89 -10.81
N ALA A 186 -14.54 -16.76 -11.76
CA ALA A 186 -13.27 -17.49 -11.79
C ALA A 186 -12.03 -16.60 -11.59
N GLY A 187 -12.01 -15.36 -12.10
CA GLY A 187 -10.92 -14.40 -11.85
C GLY A 187 -10.74 -14.03 -10.38
N ILE A 188 -11.84 -13.71 -9.68
CA ILE A 188 -11.80 -13.38 -8.24
C ILE A 188 -11.37 -14.61 -7.43
N ARG A 189 -11.91 -15.78 -7.77
CA ARG A 189 -11.58 -17.06 -7.11
C ARG A 189 -10.11 -17.42 -7.27
N ALA A 190 -9.56 -17.24 -8.48
CA ALA A 190 -8.15 -17.46 -8.75
C ALA A 190 -7.26 -16.52 -7.94
N ILE A 191 -7.61 -15.24 -7.83
CA ILE A 191 -6.85 -14.27 -7.02
C ILE A 191 -6.99 -14.58 -5.51
N ASN A 192 -8.18 -14.95 -5.04
CA ASN A 192 -8.40 -15.39 -3.64
C ASN A 192 -7.46 -16.54 -3.27
N TYR A 193 -7.41 -17.57 -4.14
CA TYR A 193 -6.51 -18.70 -3.98
C TYR A 193 -5.05 -18.30 -4.05
N ALA A 194 -4.69 -17.46 -5.01
CA ALA A 194 -3.31 -17.01 -5.21
C ALA A 194 -2.75 -16.35 -3.96
N VAL A 195 -3.51 -15.42 -3.36
CA VAL A 195 -3.10 -14.75 -2.12
C VAL A 195 -3.00 -15.77 -0.98
N TYR A 196 -4.00 -16.64 -0.81
CA TYR A 196 -3.98 -17.66 0.24
C TYR A 196 -2.73 -18.55 0.14
N LYS A 197 -2.42 -19.09 -1.05
CA LYS A 197 -1.24 -19.92 -1.29
C LYS A 197 0.06 -19.13 -1.20
N TYR A 198 0.10 -17.89 -1.65
CA TYR A 198 1.27 -17.04 -1.52
C TYR A 198 1.65 -16.77 -0.06
N ILE A 199 0.65 -16.47 0.79
CA ILE A 199 0.90 -16.31 2.23
C ILE A 199 1.31 -17.62 2.89
N THR A 200 0.62 -18.73 2.60
CA THR A 200 0.82 -20.00 3.33
C THR A 200 1.98 -20.85 2.79
N HIS A 201 2.35 -20.71 1.51
CA HIS A 201 3.31 -21.57 0.82
C HIS A 201 4.32 -20.78 -0.04
N GLY A 202 4.23 -19.45 -0.11
CA GLY A 202 5.11 -18.62 -0.94
C GLY A 202 6.51 -18.39 -0.36
N GLY A 203 6.84 -18.99 0.79
CA GLY A 203 8.10 -18.80 1.49
C GLY A 203 8.22 -17.45 2.19
N LEU A 204 7.09 -16.90 2.65
CA LEU A 204 7.06 -15.76 3.55
C LEU A 204 7.25 -16.23 4.99
N GLN A 205 7.89 -15.42 5.82
CA GLN A 205 7.74 -15.50 7.26
C GLN A 205 6.37 -14.91 7.61
N VAL A 206 5.55 -15.69 8.31
CA VAL A 206 4.19 -15.31 8.70
C VAL A 206 4.06 -15.39 10.22
N ASP A 207 3.84 -14.22 10.83
CA ASP A 207 3.44 -14.16 12.24
C ASP A 207 1.91 -14.10 12.32
N TYR A 208 1.34 -14.76 13.32
CA TYR A 208 -0.10 -14.75 13.55
C TYR A 208 -0.43 -13.83 14.71
N ALA A 209 -1.21 -12.78 14.44
CA ALA A 209 -1.70 -11.85 15.47
C ALA A 209 -3.13 -11.40 15.16
N THR A 210 -3.97 -11.35 16.18
CA THR A 210 -5.36 -10.89 16.07
C THR A 210 -5.53 -9.43 16.45
N ALA A 211 -4.68 -8.92 17.33
CA ALA A 211 -4.67 -7.51 17.70
C ALA A 211 -4.15 -6.68 16.51
N PHE A 212 -4.80 -5.54 16.22
CA PHE A 212 -4.35 -4.53 15.23
C PHE A 212 -4.18 -4.94 13.76
N VAL A 213 -4.30 -6.22 13.41
CA VAL A 213 -4.49 -6.66 12.02
C VAL A 213 -5.99 -6.66 11.75
N PRO A 214 -6.54 -5.93 10.76
CA PRO A 214 -7.95 -6.06 10.36
C PRO A 214 -8.28 -7.45 9.80
N PRO A 215 -9.56 -7.86 9.75
CA PRO A 215 -9.95 -9.07 9.02
C PRO A 215 -9.53 -8.99 7.55
N ASN A 216 -8.98 -10.08 7.04
CA ASN A 216 -8.49 -10.26 5.68
C ASN A 216 -7.40 -9.27 5.23
N ALA A 217 -6.74 -8.60 6.18
CA ALA A 217 -5.62 -7.72 5.90
C ALA A 217 -4.28 -8.43 6.16
N ILE A 218 -3.25 -7.99 5.44
CA ILE A 218 -1.88 -8.48 5.50
C ILE A 218 -0.99 -7.30 5.93
N SER A 219 -0.53 -7.30 7.17
CA SER A 219 0.36 -6.25 7.67
C SER A 219 1.81 -6.60 7.37
N SER A 220 2.56 -5.72 6.71
CA SER A 220 3.92 -6.06 6.24
C SER A 220 4.99 -5.48 7.18
N LEU A 221 5.85 -6.33 7.76
CA LEU A 221 6.90 -5.91 8.70
C LEU A 221 8.24 -5.62 8.01
N GLY A 222 8.56 -6.39 6.97
CA GLY A 222 9.85 -6.29 6.29
C GLY A 222 9.92 -7.17 5.05
N GLU A 223 11.15 -7.47 4.64
CA GLU A 223 11.40 -8.35 3.50
C GLU A 223 10.81 -9.73 3.76
N ARG A 224 9.83 -10.11 2.92
CA ARG A 224 9.15 -11.41 2.97
C ARG A 224 8.57 -11.75 4.37
N HIS A 225 8.24 -10.74 5.18
CA HIS A 225 7.74 -10.93 6.55
C HIS A 225 6.42 -10.17 6.74
N VAL A 226 5.37 -10.92 7.05
CA VAL A 226 4.01 -10.41 7.23
C VAL A 226 3.40 -10.87 8.55
N VAL A 227 2.40 -10.12 9.00
CA VAL A 227 1.51 -10.50 10.09
C VAL A 227 0.09 -10.60 9.56
N VAL A 228 -0.57 -11.70 9.85
CA VAL A 228 -1.97 -11.95 9.47
C VAL A 228 -2.77 -12.44 10.67
N ARG A 229 -4.10 -12.42 10.56
CA ARG A 229 -4.93 -13.17 11.51
C ARG A 229 -4.91 -14.64 11.14
N GLU A 230 -4.67 -15.50 12.12
CA GLU A 230 -4.73 -16.95 11.93
C GLU A 230 -6.07 -17.39 11.34
N ALA A 231 -7.18 -16.89 11.91
CA ALA A 231 -8.54 -17.25 11.51
C ALA A 231 -8.79 -17.08 10.00
N ASP A 232 -8.22 -16.05 9.37
CA ASP A 232 -8.43 -15.77 7.95
C ASP A 232 -7.74 -16.82 7.05
N PHE A 233 -6.67 -17.45 7.54
CA PHE A 233 -5.85 -18.43 6.82
C PHE A 233 -6.02 -19.89 7.31
N THR A 234 -6.92 -20.14 8.28
CA THR A 234 -7.32 -21.52 8.66
C THR A 234 -8.34 -22.15 7.70
N ARG A 235 -8.83 -21.42 6.70
CA ARG A 235 -9.78 -21.92 5.70
C ARG A 235 -9.17 -23.02 4.85
N SER A 236 -9.98 -23.98 4.41
CA SER A 236 -9.52 -24.97 3.42
C SER A 236 -9.35 -24.33 2.05
N VAL A 237 -8.47 -24.92 1.24
CA VAL A 237 -8.24 -24.51 -0.16
C VAL A 237 -9.54 -24.47 -0.94
N GLU A 238 -10.40 -25.48 -0.79
CA GLU A 238 -11.67 -25.60 -1.48
C GLU A 238 -12.62 -24.47 -1.08
N SER A 239 -12.63 -24.10 0.21
CA SER A 239 -13.45 -22.98 0.70
C SER A 239 -12.98 -21.64 0.14
N VAL A 240 -11.67 -21.43 0.02
CA VAL A 240 -11.11 -20.20 -0.57
C VAL A 240 -11.40 -20.15 -2.07
N LEU A 241 -11.21 -21.26 -2.79
CA LEU A 241 -11.53 -21.37 -4.21
C LEU A 241 -13.03 -21.26 -4.49
N ALA A 242 -13.92 -21.57 -3.55
CA ALA A 242 -15.35 -21.39 -3.72
C ALA A 242 -15.82 -19.93 -3.55
N GLU A 243 -14.98 -19.06 -3.00
CA GLU A 243 -15.37 -17.69 -2.69
C GLU A 243 -15.38 -16.78 -3.92
N ARG A 244 -16.56 -16.23 -4.22
CA ARG A 244 -16.83 -15.42 -5.42
C ARG A 244 -16.60 -13.93 -5.18
N THR A 245 -16.38 -13.53 -3.94
CA THR A 245 -16.12 -12.14 -3.56
C THR A 245 -14.65 -11.92 -3.22
N PRO A 246 -14.11 -10.71 -3.42
CA PRO A 246 -12.76 -10.38 -2.96
C PRO A 246 -12.64 -10.60 -1.45
N LEU A 247 -11.72 -11.46 -1.03
CA LEU A 247 -11.41 -11.69 0.37
C LEU A 247 -10.44 -10.65 0.91
N TRP A 248 -9.36 -10.42 0.17
CA TRP A 248 -8.16 -9.74 0.65
C TRP A 248 -8.13 -8.28 0.21
N ASP A 249 -7.39 -7.42 0.92
CA ASP A 249 -7.06 -6.09 0.40
C ASP A 249 -5.73 -6.15 -0.37
N LEU A 250 -5.80 -6.12 -1.71
CA LEU A 250 -4.59 -6.17 -2.54
C LEU A 250 -3.68 -4.95 -2.36
N HIS A 251 -4.19 -3.86 -1.75
CA HIS A 251 -3.36 -2.73 -1.33
C HIS A 251 -2.20 -3.17 -0.41
N ASP A 252 -2.38 -4.23 0.35
CA ASP A 252 -1.37 -4.74 1.29
C ASP A 252 -0.08 -5.20 0.60
N PHE A 253 -0.11 -5.51 -0.71
CA PHE A 253 1.11 -5.79 -1.47
C PHE A 253 1.92 -4.53 -1.78
N ALA A 254 1.32 -3.34 -1.78
CA ALA A 254 2.06 -2.09 -1.81
C ALA A 254 2.80 -1.86 -0.48
N HIS A 255 2.15 -2.18 0.64
CA HIS A 255 2.82 -2.22 1.96
C HIS A 255 3.96 -3.23 1.99
N LEU A 256 3.78 -4.43 1.46
CA LEU A 256 4.86 -5.44 1.38
C LEU A 256 6.03 -4.96 0.52
N SER A 257 5.74 -4.29 -0.60
CA SER A 257 6.76 -3.72 -1.48
C SER A 257 7.58 -2.65 -0.76
N CYS A 258 6.91 -1.73 -0.05
CA CYS A 258 7.57 -0.70 0.76
C CYS A 258 8.37 -1.31 1.92
N ALA A 259 7.78 -2.24 2.67
CA ALA A 259 8.45 -2.90 3.79
C ALA A 259 9.68 -3.69 3.33
N THR A 260 9.64 -4.31 2.16
CA THR A 260 10.80 -4.98 1.54
C THR A 260 11.88 -3.99 1.10
N LEU A 261 11.48 -2.79 0.64
CA LEU A 261 12.41 -1.74 0.21
C LEU A 261 13.21 -1.18 1.40
N CYS A 262 12.54 -0.86 2.51
CA CYS A 262 13.17 -0.38 3.74
C CYS A 262 12.31 -0.70 4.98
N PRO A 263 12.50 -1.87 5.61
CA PRO A 263 11.71 -2.28 6.78
C PRO A 263 11.73 -1.27 7.94
N PRO A 264 12.88 -0.64 8.28
CA PRO A 264 12.92 0.33 9.38
C PRO A 264 11.96 1.52 9.23
N LEU A 265 11.77 1.99 8.00
CA LEU A 265 10.95 3.14 7.67
C LEU A 265 9.50 2.74 7.39
N PHE A 266 9.32 1.76 6.52
CA PHE A 266 8.03 1.46 5.91
C PHE A 266 7.43 0.13 6.41
N GLY A 267 8.11 -0.59 7.27
CA GLY A 267 7.55 -1.74 7.96
C GLY A 267 6.49 -1.33 8.98
N ASN A 268 5.46 -2.14 9.07
CA ASN A 268 4.42 -2.03 10.08
C ASN A 268 5.02 -2.15 11.49
N LYS A 269 4.48 -1.37 12.43
CA LYS A 269 4.96 -1.29 13.81
C LYS A 269 3.88 -1.64 14.83
N TYR A 270 2.74 -2.17 14.36
CA TYR A 270 1.54 -2.30 15.18
C TYR A 270 1.74 -3.30 16.32
N GLN A 271 2.32 -4.46 16.02
CA GLN A 271 2.49 -5.51 17.03
C GLN A 271 3.57 -5.16 18.05
N THR A 272 4.72 -4.69 17.58
CA THR A 272 5.88 -4.44 18.44
C THR A 272 5.78 -3.14 19.24
N HIS A 273 5.09 -2.11 18.73
CA HIS A 273 5.15 -0.77 19.32
C HIS A 273 3.78 -0.10 19.55
N LEU A 274 2.75 -0.37 18.73
CA LEU A 274 1.41 0.21 18.95
C LEU A 274 0.63 -0.55 20.04
N THR A 275 0.72 -1.88 20.04
CA THR A 275 -0.03 -2.76 20.95
C THR A 275 0.18 -2.45 22.44
N PRO A 276 1.40 -2.13 22.90
CA PRO A 276 1.65 -1.74 24.30
C PRO A 276 1.04 -0.39 24.71
N LEU A 277 0.66 0.47 23.76
CA LEU A 277 0.22 1.83 24.06
C LEU A 277 -1.18 1.88 24.71
N PRO A 278 -1.50 2.95 25.47
CA PRO A 278 -2.83 3.16 26.02
C PRO A 278 -3.96 3.10 24.98
N LYS A 279 -5.11 2.54 25.36
CA LYS A 279 -6.27 2.32 24.47
C LYS A 279 -6.70 3.60 23.73
N GLN A 280 -6.62 4.75 24.39
CA GLN A 280 -6.95 6.05 23.81
C GLN A 280 -6.04 6.42 22.64
N LEU A 281 -4.74 6.11 22.72
CA LEU A 281 -3.78 6.35 21.64
C LEU A 281 -3.94 5.33 20.53
N THR A 282 -4.12 4.06 20.87
CA THR A 282 -4.35 3.01 19.87
C THR A 282 -5.63 3.24 19.06
N ALA A 283 -6.65 3.88 19.65
CA ALA A 283 -7.90 4.22 18.96
C ALA A 283 -7.70 5.25 17.83
N LEU A 284 -6.62 6.05 17.87
CA LEU A 284 -6.26 6.98 16.79
C LEU A 284 -5.87 6.25 15.50
N VAL A 285 -5.36 5.03 15.61
CA VAL A 285 -4.98 4.18 14.46
C VAL A 285 -6.11 3.19 14.12
N ARG A 286 -6.74 2.58 15.13
CA ARG A 286 -7.78 1.55 14.94
C ARG A 286 -9.10 2.08 14.38
N SER A 287 -9.38 3.38 14.54
CA SER A 287 -10.60 4.04 14.03
C SER A 287 -11.93 3.35 14.37
N PRO A 288 -12.19 2.97 15.64
CA PRO A 288 -13.42 2.28 16.00
C PRO A 288 -14.65 3.15 15.73
N GLY A 289 -15.68 2.58 15.09
CA GLY A 289 -16.96 3.27 14.86
C GLY A 289 -16.92 4.43 13.87
N MET A 290 -15.86 4.53 13.04
CA MET A 290 -15.65 5.67 12.13
C MET A 290 -16.85 5.98 11.23
N ARG A 291 -17.38 4.98 10.50
CA ARG A 291 -18.47 5.18 9.52
C ARG A 291 -19.77 5.72 10.12
N LEU A 292 -19.98 5.52 11.42
CA LEU A 292 -21.19 5.94 12.12
C LEU A 292 -21.02 7.27 12.86
N ALA A 293 -19.84 7.89 12.82
CA ALA A 293 -19.49 9.05 13.64
C ALA A 293 -19.73 8.84 15.16
N LYS A 294 -19.70 7.57 15.62
CA LYS A 294 -19.87 7.19 17.04
C LYS A 294 -18.54 6.95 17.77
N GLY A 295 -17.44 6.96 17.03
CA GLY A 295 -16.08 6.78 17.52
C GLY A 295 -15.41 8.07 18.04
N PRO A 296 -14.10 8.02 18.32
CA PRO A 296 -13.31 9.23 18.53
C PRO A 296 -13.48 10.18 17.35
N LYS A 297 -13.59 11.49 17.57
CA LYS A 297 -13.67 12.47 16.47
C LYS A 297 -12.35 12.61 15.69
N LEU A 298 -11.29 11.98 16.18
CA LEU A 298 -9.97 11.96 15.57
C LEU A 298 -9.48 10.52 15.49
N SER A 299 -9.21 10.06 14.28
CA SER A 299 -8.39 8.89 14.00
C SER A 299 -8.00 8.93 12.53
N ASP A 300 -6.93 8.24 12.17
CA ASP A 300 -6.40 8.22 10.80
C ASP A 300 -7.44 7.75 9.79
N GLY A 301 -8.24 6.73 10.14
CA GLY A 301 -9.34 6.24 9.30
C GLY A 301 -10.49 7.23 9.15
N ILE A 302 -10.84 8.01 10.18
CA ILE A 302 -11.87 9.07 10.07
C ILE A 302 -11.37 10.19 9.17
N VAL A 303 -10.15 10.68 9.42
CA VAL A 303 -9.57 11.76 8.64
C VAL A 303 -9.47 11.34 7.18
N PHE A 304 -8.92 10.16 6.90
CA PHE A 304 -8.73 9.70 5.54
C PHE A 304 -10.04 9.30 4.85
N SER A 305 -10.84 8.42 5.43
CA SER A 305 -12.00 7.83 4.74
C SER A 305 -13.21 8.74 4.72
N GLU A 306 -13.43 9.55 5.77
CA GLU A 306 -14.68 10.28 5.96
C GLU A 306 -14.54 11.79 5.76
N LEU A 307 -13.47 12.41 6.28
CA LEU A 307 -13.30 13.87 6.18
C LEU A 307 -12.66 14.29 4.85
N LEU A 308 -11.45 13.78 4.56
CA LEU A 308 -10.72 14.11 3.35
C LEU A 308 -11.44 13.63 2.07
N THR A 309 -12.20 12.53 2.15
CA THR A 309 -13.02 12.10 1.00
C THR A 309 -14.11 13.12 0.69
N ALA A 310 -14.85 13.60 1.70
CA ALA A 310 -15.90 14.60 1.50
C ALA A 310 -15.30 15.90 0.95
N MET A 311 -14.20 16.38 1.55
CA MET A 311 -13.52 17.60 1.09
C MET A 311 -13.00 17.47 -0.36
N PHE A 312 -12.38 16.35 -0.71
CA PHE A 312 -11.92 16.11 -2.08
C PHE A 312 -13.10 16.12 -3.06
N THR A 313 -14.19 15.41 -2.74
CA THR A 313 -15.38 15.37 -3.60
C THR A 313 -15.96 16.76 -3.80
N ASP A 314 -16.10 17.55 -2.75
CA ASP A 314 -16.63 18.92 -2.83
C ASP A 314 -15.77 19.81 -3.73
N GLU A 315 -14.44 19.77 -3.58
CA GLU A 315 -13.52 20.57 -4.40
C GLU A 315 -13.55 20.16 -5.89
N ILE A 316 -13.69 18.87 -6.20
CA ILE A 316 -13.84 18.39 -7.58
C ILE A 316 -15.20 18.80 -8.17
N GLU A 317 -16.27 18.73 -7.39
CA GLU A 317 -17.64 19.04 -7.86
C GLU A 317 -17.91 20.55 -7.98
N CYS A 318 -17.23 21.39 -7.20
CA CYS A 318 -17.32 22.85 -7.32
C CYS A 318 -16.71 23.41 -8.62
N GLY A 319 -16.02 22.58 -9.41
CA GLY A 319 -15.49 22.97 -10.72
C GLY A 319 -14.32 23.95 -10.66
N VAL A 320 -13.71 24.13 -9.48
CA VAL A 320 -12.49 24.94 -9.31
C VAL A 320 -11.34 24.24 -10.02
N GLN A 321 -10.61 24.98 -10.85
CA GLN A 321 -9.42 24.43 -11.50
C GLN A 321 -8.29 24.29 -10.49
N HIS A 322 -7.92 23.04 -10.23
CA HIS A 322 -6.82 22.69 -9.34
C HIS A 322 -5.68 22.02 -10.10
N THR A 323 -4.47 22.20 -9.57
CA THR A 323 -3.32 21.34 -9.84
C THR A 323 -3.24 20.27 -8.74
N TYR A 324 -2.42 19.24 -8.95
CA TYR A 324 -2.15 18.24 -7.90
C TYR A 324 -1.64 18.91 -6.61
N ALA A 325 -0.74 19.90 -6.76
CA ALA A 325 -0.17 20.64 -5.65
C ALA A 325 -1.20 21.57 -4.98
N SER A 326 -1.98 22.34 -5.75
CA SER A 326 -2.93 23.30 -5.19
C SER A 326 -4.04 22.60 -4.39
N LEU A 327 -4.59 21.50 -4.90
CA LEU A 327 -5.61 20.75 -4.19
C LEU A 327 -5.04 20.08 -2.93
N THR A 328 -3.82 19.53 -3.01
CA THR A 328 -3.14 18.96 -1.84
C THR A 328 -2.99 20.02 -0.74
N SER A 329 -2.47 21.20 -1.07
CA SER A 329 -2.29 22.31 -0.12
C SER A 329 -3.61 22.82 0.45
N LYS A 330 -4.65 22.94 -0.38
CA LYS A 330 -5.99 23.37 0.05
C LYS A 330 -6.59 22.40 1.07
N LEU A 331 -6.56 21.11 0.77
CA LEU A 331 -7.08 20.08 1.67
C LEU A 331 -6.24 19.99 2.95
N ALA A 332 -4.91 20.15 2.85
CA ALA A 332 -4.01 20.15 3.99
C ALA A 332 -4.30 21.29 4.97
N GLY A 333 -4.49 22.52 4.46
CA GLY A 333 -4.83 23.69 5.28
C GLY A 333 -6.16 23.52 6.01
N ASP A 334 -7.21 23.13 5.27
CA ASP A 334 -8.54 22.88 5.86
C ASP A 334 -8.50 21.77 6.93
N LEU A 335 -7.71 20.72 6.71
CA LEU A 335 -7.51 19.65 7.69
C LEU A 335 -6.67 20.11 8.89
N ALA A 336 -5.63 20.92 8.69
CA ALA A 336 -4.85 21.49 9.77
C ALA A 336 -5.72 22.34 10.70
N ASP A 337 -6.60 23.18 10.14
CA ASP A 337 -7.56 23.97 10.92
C ASP A 337 -8.53 23.09 11.72
N TYR A 338 -8.95 21.95 11.18
CA TYR A 338 -9.74 20.96 11.93
C TYR A 338 -8.96 20.37 13.11
N LEU A 339 -7.71 19.96 12.86
CA LEU A 339 -6.83 19.39 13.89
C LEU A 339 -6.44 20.41 14.98
N LEU A 340 -6.45 21.69 14.64
CA LEU A 340 -6.26 22.81 15.58
C LEU A 340 -7.58 23.30 16.22
N ALA A 341 -8.68 22.56 16.02
CA ALA A 341 -10.02 22.87 16.53
C ALA A 341 -10.57 24.25 16.12
N ARG A 342 -10.13 24.79 14.98
CA ARG A 342 -10.58 26.07 14.44
C ARG A 342 -11.77 25.92 13.50
N ARG A 343 -11.93 24.74 12.92
CA ARG A 343 -12.95 24.46 11.90
C ARG A 343 -13.61 23.12 12.11
N GLY A 344 -14.89 23.04 11.77
CA GLY A 344 -15.60 21.78 11.62
C GLY A 344 -15.52 21.25 10.18
N LEU A 345 -15.46 19.94 10.02
CA LEU A 345 -15.45 19.26 8.72
C LEU A 345 -16.63 18.31 8.58
N ARG A 346 -17.20 18.24 7.37
CA ARG A 346 -18.32 17.36 7.08
C ARG A 346 -17.85 15.90 7.03
N HIS A 347 -18.55 15.04 7.75
CA HIS A 347 -18.36 13.60 7.72
C HIS A 347 -19.12 12.99 6.54
N LEU A 348 -18.43 12.30 5.64
CA LEU A 348 -19.02 11.75 4.42
C LEU A 348 -20.26 10.90 4.68
N SER A 349 -20.14 9.85 5.50
CA SER A 349 -21.19 8.82 5.62
C SER A 349 -22.47 9.31 6.33
N THR A 350 -22.35 10.33 7.17
CA THR A 350 -23.46 10.81 8.02
C THR A 350 -23.93 12.21 7.67
N GLY A 351 -23.16 12.96 6.87
CA GLY A 351 -23.38 14.37 6.60
C GLY A 351 -23.15 15.31 7.79
N THR A 352 -22.87 14.77 8.99
CA THR A 352 -22.69 15.57 10.21
C THR A 352 -21.39 16.35 10.17
N VAL A 353 -21.39 17.59 10.66
CA VAL A 353 -20.16 18.36 10.86
C VAL A 353 -19.49 17.90 12.15
N LEU A 354 -18.28 17.37 12.05
CA LEU A 354 -17.43 17.04 13.18
C LEU A 354 -16.55 18.24 13.53
N MET A 355 -16.31 18.43 14.83
CA MET A 355 -15.39 19.44 15.35
C MET A 355 -14.68 18.89 16.57
N LEU A 356 -13.38 19.12 16.66
CA LEU A 356 -12.59 18.78 17.84
C LEU A 356 -12.86 19.80 18.96
N PRO A 357 -12.92 19.36 20.22
CA PRO A 357 -13.15 20.26 21.35
C PRO A 357 -11.92 21.13 21.69
N ALA A 358 -10.74 20.70 21.27
CA ALA A 358 -9.45 21.36 21.49
C ALA A 358 -8.46 20.91 20.41
N PRO A 359 -7.38 21.67 20.16
CA PRO A 359 -6.28 21.23 19.29
C PRO A 359 -5.77 19.86 19.69
N ILE A 360 -5.26 19.09 18.71
CA ILE A 360 -4.59 17.83 19.02
C ILE A 360 -3.34 18.07 19.87
N THR A 361 -3.06 17.12 20.76
CA THR A 361 -1.84 17.13 21.59
C THR A 361 -0.61 16.70 20.79
N THR A 362 0.58 17.04 21.29
CA THR A 362 1.87 16.62 20.72
C THR A 362 1.99 15.09 20.64
N THR A 363 1.49 14.38 21.66
CA THR A 363 1.45 12.91 21.70
C THR A 363 0.52 12.36 20.62
N GLN A 364 -0.70 12.88 20.49
CA GLN A 364 -1.63 12.44 19.43
C GLN A 364 -1.02 12.63 18.03
N LEU A 365 -0.38 13.78 17.78
CA LEU A 365 0.30 14.05 16.52
C LEU A 365 1.42 13.04 16.26
N ALA A 366 2.26 12.73 17.25
CA ALA A 366 3.32 11.74 17.11
C ALA A 366 2.80 10.34 16.76
N ILE A 367 1.70 9.90 17.40
CA ILE A 367 1.07 8.61 17.09
C ILE A 367 0.59 8.57 15.64
N LEU A 368 -0.11 9.62 15.21
CA LEU A 368 -0.71 9.72 13.89
C LEU A 368 0.33 9.84 12.77
N VAL A 369 1.39 10.64 12.98
CA VAL A 369 2.50 10.78 12.03
C VAL A 369 3.21 9.45 11.80
N GLN A 370 3.48 8.69 12.86
CA GLN A 370 4.11 7.38 12.71
C GLN A 370 3.27 6.40 11.89
N ASN A 371 1.94 6.43 12.05
CA ASN A 371 1.05 5.64 11.21
C ASN A 371 1.06 6.12 9.76
N LYS A 372 1.10 7.45 9.54
CA LYS A 372 1.16 8.03 8.20
C LYS A 372 2.41 7.63 7.42
N SER A 373 3.52 7.43 8.11
CA SER A 373 4.79 6.94 7.54
C SER A 373 4.72 5.49 7.04
N TYR A 374 3.70 4.72 7.42
CA TYR A 374 3.36 3.41 6.83
C TYR A 374 2.41 3.56 5.63
N GLU A 375 1.33 4.33 5.81
CA GLU A 375 0.24 4.47 4.82
C GLU A 375 0.59 5.26 3.55
N LEU A 376 1.24 6.42 3.68
CA LEU A 376 1.49 7.28 2.51
C LEU A 376 2.48 6.65 1.51
N PRO A 377 3.66 6.11 1.92
CA PRO A 377 4.58 5.50 0.96
C PRO A 377 3.93 4.34 0.19
N ALA A 378 3.11 3.53 0.86
CA ALA A 378 2.36 2.47 0.21
C ALA A 378 1.39 3.04 -0.84
N SER A 379 0.63 4.08 -0.52
CA SER A 379 -0.25 4.77 -1.48
C SER A 379 0.50 5.34 -2.69
N GLU A 380 1.75 5.79 -2.52
CA GLU A 380 2.54 6.28 -3.63
C GLU A 380 3.11 5.13 -4.47
N ILE A 381 3.71 4.12 -3.85
CA ILE A 381 4.30 3.00 -4.61
C ILE A 381 3.26 2.21 -5.40
N GLU A 382 1.97 2.30 -5.05
CA GLU A 382 0.85 1.62 -5.73
C GLU A 382 0.95 1.71 -7.24
N GLN A 383 1.22 2.88 -7.83
CA GLN A 383 1.28 3.02 -9.29
C GLN A 383 2.35 2.12 -9.96
N ARG A 384 3.30 1.60 -9.19
CA ARG A 384 4.31 0.63 -9.63
C ARG A 384 3.89 -0.81 -9.34
N VAL A 385 3.06 -1.01 -8.33
CA VAL A 385 2.58 -2.33 -7.88
C VAL A 385 1.31 -2.74 -8.63
N PHE A 386 0.35 -1.86 -8.86
CA PHE A 386 -0.94 -2.17 -9.48
C PHE A 386 -1.63 -0.87 -9.96
N THR A 387 -2.83 -0.99 -10.50
CA THR A 387 -3.68 0.16 -10.84
C THR A 387 -4.87 0.23 -9.89
N ARG A 388 -5.08 1.39 -9.27
CA ARG A 388 -6.22 1.61 -8.39
C ARG A 388 -7.46 2.01 -9.21
N GLY A 389 -8.47 1.16 -9.15
CA GLY A 389 -9.80 1.39 -9.70
C GLY A 389 -10.78 1.95 -8.67
N GLY A 390 -12.06 1.79 -8.96
CA GLY A 390 -13.17 2.14 -8.08
C GLY A 390 -13.93 0.92 -7.57
N PRO A 391 -14.87 1.10 -6.63
CA PRO A 391 -15.81 0.06 -6.28
C PRO A 391 -16.70 -0.30 -7.48
N VAL A 392 -17.19 -1.54 -7.51
CA VAL A 392 -18.15 -2.01 -8.53
C VAL A 392 -19.33 -1.04 -8.63
N GLY A 393 -19.69 -0.66 -9.87
CA GLY A 393 -20.75 0.31 -10.17
C GLY A 393 -20.31 1.77 -10.14
N SER A 394 -19.05 2.08 -9.82
CA SER A 394 -18.54 3.44 -9.87
C SER A 394 -18.43 3.95 -11.30
N ARG A 395 -19.10 5.08 -11.59
CA ARG A 395 -18.96 5.82 -12.86
C ARG A 395 -17.57 6.45 -13.07
N HIS A 396 -16.78 6.59 -12.00
CA HIS A 396 -15.46 7.21 -12.06
C HIS A 396 -14.34 6.18 -12.33
N ASP A 397 -14.67 4.87 -12.33
CA ASP A 397 -13.75 3.84 -12.77
C ASP A 397 -13.97 3.56 -14.27
N ILE A 398 -13.17 4.23 -15.09
CA ILE A 398 -13.25 4.10 -16.55
C ILE A 398 -12.78 2.74 -17.06
N LEU A 399 -12.05 1.96 -16.26
CA LEU A 399 -11.57 0.64 -16.63
C LEU A 399 -12.64 -0.45 -16.42
N LEU A 400 -13.57 -0.21 -15.48
CA LEU A 400 -14.56 -1.19 -15.08
C LEU A 400 -15.39 -1.75 -16.26
N PRO A 401 -15.95 -0.93 -17.19
CA PRO A 401 -16.75 -1.44 -18.30
C PRO A 401 -15.92 -2.08 -19.43
N LEU A 402 -14.59 -1.94 -19.42
CA LEU A 402 -13.71 -2.42 -20.48
C LEU A 402 -13.43 -3.93 -20.35
N THR A 403 -13.13 -4.59 -21.47
CA THR A 403 -12.55 -5.95 -21.45
C THR A 403 -11.11 -5.93 -20.94
N ALA A 404 -10.57 -7.07 -20.52
CA ALA A 404 -9.17 -7.15 -20.08
C ALA A 404 -8.18 -6.55 -21.11
N ARG A 405 -8.38 -6.87 -22.40
CA ARG A 405 -7.57 -6.32 -23.50
C ARG A 405 -7.69 -4.81 -23.63
N GLN A 406 -8.90 -4.28 -23.51
CA GLN A 406 -9.13 -2.84 -23.54
C GLN A 406 -8.53 -2.13 -22.32
N ARG A 407 -8.59 -2.73 -21.12
CA ARG A 407 -7.94 -2.20 -19.90
C ARG A 407 -6.42 -2.14 -20.06
N VAL A 408 -5.80 -3.23 -20.51
CA VAL A 408 -4.35 -3.29 -20.73
C VAL A 408 -3.92 -2.28 -21.79
N LYS A 409 -4.64 -2.18 -22.91
CA LYS A 409 -4.37 -1.16 -23.92
C LYS A 409 -4.46 0.26 -23.33
N TYR A 410 -5.54 0.57 -22.62
CA TYR A 410 -5.73 1.87 -21.98
C TYR A 410 -4.56 2.21 -21.06
N LEU A 411 -4.15 1.28 -20.19
CA LEU A 411 -3.06 1.50 -19.25
C LEU A 411 -1.69 1.61 -19.92
N ALA A 412 -1.46 0.85 -20.99
CA ALA A 412 -0.24 0.95 -21.79
C ALA A 412 -0.08 2.36 -22.39
N GLU A 413 -1.17 2.93 -22.89
CA GLU A 413 -1.21 4.23 -23.57
C GLU A 413 -1.37 5.42 -22.61
N SER A 414 -1.91 5.20 -21.40
CA SER A 414 -2.23 6.24 -20.42
C SER A 414 -0.99 7.01 -19.95
N LYS A 415 -1.15 8.34 -19.90
CA LYS A 415 -0.17 9.32 -19.38
C LYS A 415 -0.77 10.21 -18.30
N ASN A 416 -1.87 9.80 -17.69
CA ASN A 416 -2.54 10.55 -16.63
C ASN A 416 -2.94 9.60 -15.49
N TRP A 417 -3.26 10.17 -14.33
CA TRP A 417 -3.85 9.42 -13.23
C TRP A 417 -5.35 9.24 -13.41
N LEU A 418 -5.83 8.05 -13.04
CA LEU A 418 -7.24 7.74 -12.91
C LEU A 418 -7.80 8.44 -11.67
N TYR A 419 -9.12 8.65 -11.65
CA TYR A 419 -9.82 9.34 -10.57
C TYR A 419 -9.44 8.84 -9.17
N PHE A 420 -9.43 7.52 -8.96
CA PHE A 420 -9.18 6.93 -7.66
C PHE A 420 -7.71 6.97 -7.23
N GLU A 421 -6.78 6.97 -8.19
CA GLU A 421 -5.35 7.20 -7.94
C GLU A 421 -5.13 8.66 -7.50
N VAL A 422 -5.68 9.63 -8.23
CA VAL A 422 -5.67 11.06 -7.85
C VAL A 422 -6.23 11.26 -6.46
N ARG A 423 -7.44 10.76 -6.24
CA ARG A 423 -8.14 10.94 -4.97
C ARG A 423 -7.31 10.41 -3.80
N ASN A 424 -6.86 9.16 -3.87
CA ASN A 424 -6.18 8.55 -2.73
C ASN A 424 -4.83 9.20 -2.46
N THR A 425 -4.01 9.43 -3.50
CA THR A 425 -2.68 10.01 -3.32
C THR A 425 -2.75 11.45 -2.82
N ILE A 426 -3.62 12.30 -3.40
CA ILE A 426 -3.80 13.68 -2.92
C ILE A 426 -4.24 13.69 -1.47
N LYS A 427 -5.19 12.82 -1.08
CA LYS A 427 -5.63 12.73 0.30
C LYS A 427 -4.50 12.32 1.25
N HIS A 428 -3.70 11.30 0.92
CA HIS A 428 -2.58 10.90 1.78
C HIS A 428 -1.52 12.00 1.91
N ARG A 429 -1.21 12.69 0.81
CA ARG A 429 -0.27 13.83 0.81
C ARG A 429 -0.80 14.99 1.63
N ALA A 430 -2.06 15.37 1.42
CA ALA A 430 -2.72 16.43 2.18
C ALA A 430 -2.76 16.10 3.68
N HIS A 431 -2.96 14.83 4.02
CA HIS A 431 -2.95 14.34 5.39
C HIS A 431 -1.57 14.50 6.05
N LYS A 432 -0.49 14.07 5.38
CA LYS A 432 0.88 14.26 5.87
C LYS A 432 1.24 15.74 5.96
N GLU A 433 0.85 16.54 4.98
CA GLU A 433 1.12 17.97 4.96
C GLU A 433 0.37 18.73 6.06
N ALA A 434 -0.89 18.36 6.34
CA ALA A 434 -1.63 18.88 7.48
C ALA A 434 -0.90 18.59 8.81
N TYR A 435 -0.34 17.38 8.96
CA TYR A 435 0.47 17.06 10.14
C TYR A 435 1.75 17.90 10.25
N ARG A 436 2.39 18.25 9.12
CA ARG A 436 3.52 19.19 9.10
C ARG A 436 3.11 20.59 9.57
N ILE A 437 2.03 21.14 9.00
CA ILE A 437 1.49 22.45 9.37
C ILE A 437 1.15 22.49 10.86
N VAL A 438 0.41 21.49 11.35
CA VAL A 438 0.05 21.40 12.78
C VAL A 438 1.28 21.27 13.66
N CYS A 439 2.30 20.51 13.26
CA CYS A 439 3.55 20.40 14.01
C CYS A 439 4.22 21.76 14.19
N GLU A 440 4.35 22.53 13.11
CA GLU A 440 4.98 23.85 13.11
C GLU A 440 4.20 24.83 13.99
N GLU A 441 2.88 24.85 13.86
CA GLU A 441 2.04 25.73 14.67
C GLU A 441 2.04 25.36 16.17
N LEU A 442 2.08 24.08 16.51
CA LEU A 442 2.21 23.65 17.90
C LEU A 442 3.59 24.03 18.48
N MET A 443 4.65 24.00 17.68
CA MET A 443 5.99 24.44 18.11
C MET A 443 6.03 25.94 18.41
N GLU A 444 5.29 26.77 17.66
CA GLU A 444 5.19 28.21 17.91
C GLU A 444 4.39 28.54 19.18
N ARG A 445 3.43 27.68 19.53
CA ARG A 445 2.53 27.88 20.69
C ARG A 445 3.10 27.37 22.01
N ILE A 446 4.00 26.39 21.96
CA ILE A 446 4.59 25.82 23.17
C ILE A 446 5.42 26.88 23.89
N GLY A 447 5.08 27.13 25.15
CA GLY A 447 5.82 28.02 26.02
C GLY A 447 7.24 27.52 26.26
N LYS A 448 8.17 28.41 26.60
CA LYS A 448 9.58 28.04 26.89
C LYS A 448 9.74 27.03 28.03
N GLU A 449 8.72 26.87 28.86
CA GLU A 449 8.72 25.97 30.01
C GLU A 449 8.26 24.54 29.67
N GLU A 450 7.66 24.31 28.48
CA GLU A 450 7.19 22.98 28.01
C GLU A 450 8.25 22.27 27.16
N GLN A 451 9.44 22.09 27.72
CA GLN A 451 10.62 21.55 27.02
C GLN A 451 10.37 20.15 26.42
N GLU A 452 9.73 19.25 27.17
CA GLU A 452 9.42 17.88 26.69
C GLU A 452 8.50 17.88 25.46
N GLY A 453 7.50 18.76 25.44
CA GLY A 453 6.59 18.93 24.32
C GLY A 453 7.31 19.43 23.08
N ARG A 454 8.24 20.39 23.26
CA ARG A 454 9.07 20.93 22.19
C ARG A 454 9.97 19.86 21.57
N GLU A 455 10.66 19.08 22.39
CA GLU A 455 11.54 17.99 21.94
C GLU A 455 10.78 16.91 21.18
N LEU A 456 9.57 16.56 21.62
CA LEU A 456 8.72 15.62 20.89
C LEU A 456 8.32 16.18 19.51
N LEU A 457 7.93 17.45 19.43
CA LEU A 457 7.58 18.06 18.14
C LEU A 457 8.79 18.15 17.19
N GLU A 458 9.99 18.40 17.70
CA GLU A 458 11.20 18.34 16.89
C GLU A 458 11.43 16.95 16.29
N LYS A 459 11.24 15.89 17.08
CA LYS A 459 11.29 14.48 16.60
C LYS A 459 10.19 14.21 15.57
N VAL A 460 8.98 14.72 15.77
CA VAL A 460 7.87 14.61 14.80
C VAL A 460 8.24 15.29 13.49
N ARG A 461 8.72 16.54 13.52
CA ARG A 461 9.14 17.28 12.32
C ARG A 461 10.23 16.53 11.56
N ARG A 462 11.26 16.06 12.27
CA ARG A 462 12.36 15.26 11.69
C ARG A 462 11.85 13.97 11.06
N ASN A 463 10.85 13.30 11.65
CA ASN A 463 10.22 12.10 11.08
C ASN A 463 9.47 12.42 9.77
N ILE A 464 8.66 13.47 9.75
CA ILE A 464 7.90 13.91 8.56
C ILE A 464 8.85 14.19 7.39
N LEU A 465 10.00 14.80 7.67
CA LEU A 465 11.01 15.22 6.69
C LEU A 465 12.08 14.15 6.39
N TYR A 466 12.00 12.98 7.05
CA TYR A 466 13.01 11.91 6.97
C TYR A 466 14.44 12.35 7.37
N GLU A 467 14.59 13.40 8.17
CA GLU A 467 15.89 13.95 8.57
C GLU A 467 16.71 12.96 9.38
N ASP A 468 16.10 12.34 10.40
CA ASP A 468 16.80 11.36 11.23
C ASP A 468 17.30 10.16 10.43
N TRP A 469 16.50 9.68 9.48
CA TRP A 469 16.91 8.59 8.61
C TRP A 469 18.12 8.95 7.74
N ARG A 470 18.17 10.18 7.20
CA ARG A 470 19.33 10.67 6.43
C ARG A 470 20.60 10.75 7.27
N GLU A 471 20.45 10.96 8.57
CA GLU A 471 21.55 10.93 9.53
C GLU A 471 21.91 9.52 10.03
N GLY A 472 21.30 8.46 9.47
CA GLY A 472 21.51 7.08 9.89
C GLY A 472 20.82 6.72 11.22
N LYS A 473 19.93 7.57 11.72
CA LYS A 473 19.16 7.34 12.94
C LYS A 473 17.79 6.75 12.58
N ARG A 474 17.42 5.65 13.23
CA ARG A 474 16.05 5.12 13.11
C ARG A 474 15.17 5.85 14.11
N VAL A 475 14.07 6.43 13.63
CA VAL A 475 13.10 7.11 14.51
C VAL A 475 11.73 6.50 14.31
N ASN A 476 11.42 5.57 15.21
CA ASN A 476 10.07 5.13 15.45
C ASN A 476 9.50 6.01 16.58
N LEU A 477 8.49 6.81 16.28
CA LEU A 477 7.93 7.73 17.28
C LEU A 477 7.16 6.97 18.38
N TRP A 478 6.71 5.74 18.13
CA TRP A 478 5.98 4.96 19.13
C TRP A 478 6.87 4.44 20.26
N ASP A 479 8.19 4.30 20.03
CA ASP A 479 9.16 3.91 21.07
C ASP A 479 9.30 4.95 22.17
N LEU A 480 8.82 6.18 21.94
CA LEU A 480 8.83 7.26 22.92
C LEU A 480 7.74 7.11 23.99
N PHE A 481 6.81 6.17 23.81
CA PHE A 481 5.62 6.00 24.65
C PHE A 481 5.46 4.58 25.21
N ALA A 482 6.43 3.70 24.92
CA ALA A 482 6.42 2.29 25.30
C ALA A 482 7.01 2.06 26.70
#